data_AF-A0A166TRB5-F1
#
_entry.id   AF-A0A166TRB5-F1
#
_cell.length_a   1.000
_cell.length_b   1.000
_cell.length_c   1.000
_cell.angle_alpha   90.00
_cell.angle_beta   90.00
_cell.angle_gamma   90.00
#
_symmetry.space_group_name_H-M   'P 1'
#
loop_
_entity.id
_entity.type
_entity.pdbx_description
1 polymer ?
#
loop_
_entity_poly.entity_id
_entity_poly.type
_entity_poly.pdbx_seq_one_letter_code
_entity_poly.pdbx_strand_id
1 'polypeptide(L)'
;MNEIGLFFNSSWENTSTTALINAAENNIGIAVLPFQLIKDHIASGSLGELKIKDMDFNRKLAIVYHKNKLLTSAMKDFIKICHEL
;
A
#
# COMPACT_ATOMS: atom_id res chain seq x y z
N MET A 1 -1.60 -16.24 2.03
CA MET A 1 -0.80 -16.86 0.94
C MET A 1 -0.60 -18.35 1.18
N ASN A 2 -0.01 -18.76 2.31
CA ASN A 2 0.09 -20.19 2.64
C ASN A 2 -1.29 -20.88 2.77
N GLU A 3 -2.28 -20.18 3.32
CA GLU A 3 -3.65 -20.69 3.50
C GLU A 3 -4.41 -20.96 2.20
N ILE A 4 -3.93 -20.42 1.07
CA ILE A 4 -4.50 -20.65 -0.28
C ILE A 4 -3.58 -21.52 -1.16
N GLY A 5 -2.60 -22.21 -0.55
CA GLY A 5 -1.69 -23.12 -1.23
C GLY A 5 -0.59 -22.43 -2.07
N LEU A 6 -0.40 -21.12 -1.91
CA LEU A 6 0.73 -20.41 -2.51
C LEU A 6 1.91 -20.41 -1.55
N PHE A 7 2.98 -21.09 -1.93
CA PHE A 7 4.24 -21.19 -1.19
C PHE A 7 5.32 -20.38 -1.89
N PHE A 8 5.97 -19.48 -1.16
CA PHE A 8 7.07 -18.67 -1.66
C PHE A 8 8.29 -18.86 -0.76
N ASN A 9 9.46 -19.04 -1.36
CA ASN A 9 10.72 -18.94 -0.65
C ASN A 9 11.21 -17.50 -0.75
N SER A 10 10.95 -16.71 0.29
CA SER A 10 11.44 -15.33 0.37
C SER A 10 12.96 -15.34 0.39
N SER A 11 13.59 -14.80 -0.65
CA SER A 11 15.05 -14.67 -0.70
C SER A 11 15.54 -13.47 0.12
N TRP A 12 14.67 -12.48 0.35
CA TRP A 12 15.00 -11.25 1.05
C TRP A 12 13.73 -10.54 1.53
N GLU A 13 13.80 -9.89 2.69
CA GLU A 13 12.69 -9.16 3.30
C GLU A 13 13.12 -7.75 3.72
N ASN A 14 12.21 -6.78 3.55
CA ASN A 14 12.43 -5.40 3.98
C ASN A 14 11.09 -4.72 4.33
N THR A 15 11.11 -3.80 5.28
CA THR A 15 9.94 -3.01 5.70
C THR A 15 9.84 -1.65 4.98
N SER A 16 10.91 -1.21 4.30
CA SER A 16 10.92 0.03 3.55
C SER A 16 10.28 -0.15 2.18
N THR A 17 9.14 0.51 1.95
CA THR A 17 8.49 0.57 0.64
C THR A 17 9.46 1.03 -0.45
N THR A 18 10.27 2.05 -0.18
CA THR A 18 11.25 2.57 -1.15
C THR A 18 12.30 1.52 -1.51
N ALA A 19 12.79 0.75 -0.53
CA ALA A 19 13.75 -0.33 -0.80
C ALA A 19 13.13 -1.44 -1.66
N LEU A 20 11.86 -1.78 -1.41
CA LEU A 20 11.14 -2.79 -2.19
C LEU A 20 10.82 -2.31 -3.62
N ILE A 21 10.47 -1.03 -3.81
CA ILE A 21 10.31 -0.42 -5.14
C ILE A 21 11.61 -0.53 -5.91
N ASN A 22 12.72 -0.05 -5.33
CA ASN A 22 14.02 -0.09 -5.98
C ASN A 22 14.44 -1.53 -6.34
N ALA A 23 14.19 -2.50 -5.45
CA ALA A 23 14.51 -3.90 -5.74
C ALA A 23 13.70 -4.46 -6.91
N ALA A 24 12.40 -4.16 -6.99
CA ALA A 24 11.56 -4.56 -8.11
C ALA A 24 12.01 -3.90 -9.43
N GLU A 25 12.31 -2.60 -9.42
CA GLU A 25 12.81 -1.87 -10.60
C GLU A 25 14.17 -2.40 -11.08
N ASN A 26 15.00 -2.92 -10.17
CA ASN A 26 16.29 -3.54 -10.48
C ASN A 26 16.19 -5.05 -10.77
N ASN A 27 14.99 -5.58 -11.03
CA ASN A 27 14.75 -6.99 -11.39
C ASN A 27 15.21 -8.01 -10.34
N ILE A 28 15.25 -7.63 -9.05
CA ILE A 28 15.59 -8.55 -7.95
C ILE A 28 14.43 -9.52 -7.67
N GLY A 29 13.19 -9.11 -7.98
CA GLY A 29 12.01 -9.96 -7.81
C GLY A 29 10.70 -9.18 -7.84
N ILE A 30 9.68 -9.73 -7.19
CA ILE A 30 8.35 -9.11 -7.05
C ILE A 30 8.15 -8.57 -5.64
N ALA A 31 7.34 -7.51 -5.51
CA ALA A 31 6.98 -6.93 -4.22
C ALA A 31 5.46 -6.70 -4.14
N VAL A 32 4.88 -6.93 -2.96
CA VAL A 32 3.49 -6.56 -2.66
C VAL A 32 3.49 -5.17 -2.05
N LEU A 33 2.93 -4.19 -2.76
CA LEU A 33 3.06 -2.78 -2.41
C LEU A 33 1.70 -2.05 -2.37
N PRO A 34 1.57 -0.99 -1.55
CA PRO A 34 0.47 -0.05 -1.63
C PRO A 34 0.30 0.53 -3.04
N PHE A 35 -0.82 0.24 -3.71
CA PHE A 35 -1.08 0.74 -5.06
C PHE A 35 -0.87 2.25 -5.18
N GLN A 36 -1.38 3.03 -4.21
CA GLN A 36 -1.26 4.49 -4.21
C GLN A 36 0.19 5.00 -4.29
N LEU A 37 1.16 4.25 -3.75
CA LEU A 37 2.57 4.66 -3.73
C LEU A 37 3.33 4.29 -5.02
N ILE A 38 2.76 3.45 -5.88
CA ILE A 38 3.41 2.94 -7.09
C ILE A 38 2.68 3.33 -8.37
N LYS A 39 1.62 4.15 -8.29
CA LYS A 39 0.83 4.61 -9.44
C LYS A 39 1.70 5.25 -10.53
N ASP A 40 2.59 6.16 -10.13
CA ASP A 40 3.43 6.89 -11.08
C ASP A 40 4.53 5.99 -11.68
N HIS A 41 5.02 5.02 -10.92
CA HIS A 41 5.95 3.99 -11.41
C HIS A 41 5.31 3.08 -12.46
N ILE A 42 4.04 2.69 -12.25
CA ILE A 42 3.26 1.97 -13.28
C ILE A 42 3.01 2.87 -14.49
N ALA A 43 2.56 4.10 -14.28
CA ALA A 43 2.20 5.02 -15.35
C ALA A 43 3.40 5.37 -16.25
N SER A 44 4.59 5.48 -15.66
CA SER A 44 5.85 5.69 -16.38
C SER A 44 6.43 4.41 -17.01
N GLY A 45 5.90 3.23 -16.66
CA GLY A 45 6.37 1.94 -17.14
C GLY A 45 7.62 1.42 -16.43
N SER A 46 8.06 2.03 -15.32
CA SER A 46 9.20 1.53 -14.53
C SER A 46 8.85 0.27 -13.74
N LEU A 47 7.56 0.09 -13.41
CA LEU A 47 7.02 -1.11 -12.75
C LEU A 47 5.80 -1.65 -13.49
N GLY A 48 5.63 -2.97 -13.46
CA GLY A 48 4.42 -3.66 -13.92
C GLY A 48 3.52 -4.11 -12.76
N GLU A 49 2.21 -4.07 -12.96
CA GLU A 49 1.24 -4.65 -12.03
C GLU A 49 1.01 -6.14 -12.34
N LEU A 50 1.10 -7.01 -11.32
CA LEU A 50 0.71 -8.41 -11.42
C LEU A 50 -0.62 -8.63 -10.71
N LYS A 51 -1.67 -8.93 -11.48
CA LYS A 51 -3.00 -9.23 -10.92
C LYS A 51 -3.10 -10.70 -10.56
N ILE A 52 -3.40 -10.98 -9.29
CA ILE A 52 -3.61 -12.35 -8.82
C ILE A 52 -5.11 -12.65 -8.85
N LYS A 53 -5.49 -13.70 -9.57
CA LYS A 53 -6.88 -14.14 -9.68
C LYS A 53 -7.39 -14.57 -8.29
N ASP A 54 -8.64 -14.25 -7.99
CA ASP A 54 -9.34 -14.67 -6.77
C ASP A 54 -8.69 -14.16 -5.45
N MET A 55 -7.87 -13.10 -5.53
CA MET A 55 -7.30 -12.42 -4.37
C MET A 55 -7.64 -10.93 -4.38
N ASP A 56 -8.15 -10.43 -3.26
CA ASP A 56 -8.40 -9.01 -3.06
C ASP A 56 -7.43 -8.44 -2.01
N PHE A 57 -6.65 -7.43 -2.42
CA PHE A 57 -5.73 -6.68 -1.58
C PHE A 57 -6.28 -5.29 -1.20
N ASN A 58 -7.59 -5.07 -1.35
CA ASN A 58 -8.25 -3.84 -0.94
C ASN A 58 -8.16 -3.65 0.57
N ARG A 59 -7.71 -2.45 0.96
CA ARG A 59 -7.65 -2.02 2.35
C ARG A 59 -8.16 -0.60 2.47
N LYS A 60 -8.81 -0.30 3.60
CA LYS A 60 -9.33 1.02 3.90
C LYS A 60 -8.31 1.81 4.73
N LEU A 61 -8.17 3.09 4.43
CA LEU A 61 -7.52 4.03 5.33
C LEU A 61 -8.56 4.53 6.34
N ALA A 62 -8.17 4.64 7.60
CA ALA A 62 -9.06 5.07 8.67
C ALA A 62 -8.47 6.26 9.40
N ILE A 63 -9.32 7.25 9.71
CA ILE A 63 -8.99 8.33 10.64
C ILE A 63 -9.43 7.87 12.03
N VAL A 64 -8.49 7.82 12.97
CA VAL A 64 -8.72 7.32 14.33
C VAL A 64 -8.48 8.44 15.33
N TYR A 65 -9.44 8.65 16.24
CA TYR A 65 -9.33 9.58 17.35
C TYR A 65 -10.00 9.01 18.60
N HIS A 66 -9.55 9.48 19.77
CA HIS A 66 -10.08 8.99 21.03
C HIS A 66 -11.42 9.66 21.35
N LYS A 67 -12.44 8.87 21.72
CA LYS A 67 -13.80 9.37 22.03
C LYS A 67 -13.87 10.47 23.10
N ASN A 68 -12.90 10.49 24.03
CA ASN A 68 -12.84 11.49 25.11
C ASN A 68 -11.82 12.63 24.86
N LYS A 69 -11.27 12.74 23.64
CA LYS A 69 -10.40 13.87 23.27
C LYS A 69 -11.20 14.87 22.45
N LEU A 70 -11.01 16.15 22.72
CA LEU A 70 -11.67 17.23 21.97
C LEU A 70 -11.21 17.20 20.51
N LEU A 71 -12.16 17.10 19.57
CA LEU A 71 -11.92 17.40 18.16
C LEU A 71 -12.09 18.91 17.95
N THR A 72 -10.99 19.62 17.76
CA THR A 72 -10.99 21.04 17.45
C THR A 72 -11.68 21.30 16.10
N SER A 73 -12.10 22.54 15.86
CA SER A 73 -12.63 22.95 14.54
C SER A 73 -11.65 22.60 13.42
N ALA A 74 -10.37 22.97 13.57
CA ALA A 74 -9.33 22.65 12.59
C ALA A 74 -9.19 21.15 12.31
N MET A 75 -9.32 20.28 13.33
CA MET A 75 -9.30 18.83 13.11
C MET A 75 -10.52 18.35 12.31
N LYS A 76 -11.71 18.90 12.60
CA LYS A 76 -12.93 18.55 11.85
C LYS A 76 -12.85 19.01 10.41
N ASP A 77 -12.32 20.22 10.18
CA ASP A 77 -12.11 20.76 8.84
C ASP A 77 -11.10 19.91 8.07
N PHE A 78 -10.01 19.47 8.70
CA PHE A 78 -9.06 18.54 8.09
C PHE A 78 -9.70 17.18 7.76
N ILE A 79 -10.47 16.59 8.67
CA ILE A 79 -11.20 15.34 8.42
C ILE A 79 -12.14 15.48 7.22
N LYS A 80 -12.84 16.61 7.11
CA LYS A 80 -13.71 16.91 5.98
C LYS A 80 -12.92 16.92 4.67
N ILE A 81 -11.78 17.62 4.62
CA ILE A 81 -10.89 17.64 3.45
C ILE A 81 -10.46 16.21 3.06
N CYS A 82 -10.07 15.39 4.03
CA CYS A 82 -9.66 14.00 3.77
C CYS A 82 -10.77 13.12 3.17
N HIS A 83 -12.04 13.48 3.32
CA HIS A 83 -13.18 12.73 2.75
C HIS A 83 -13.65 13.27 1.40
N GLU A 84 -13.20 14.46 1.00
CA GLU A 84 -13.55 15.09 -0.29
C GLU A 84 -12.52 14.75 -1.40
N LEU A 85 -11.35 14.25 -1.03
CA LEU A 85 -10.27 13.75 -1.91
C LEU A 85 -10.45 12.27 -2.25
#